data_AF-A0A3D2M7N1-F1
#
_entry.id   AF-A0A3D2M7N1-F1
#
_cell.length_a   1.000
_cell.length_b   1.000
_cell.length_c   1.000
_cell.angle_alpha   90.00
_cell.angle_beta   90.00
_cell.angle_gamma   90.00
#
_symmetry.space_group_name_H-M   'P 1'
#
loop_
_entity.id
_entity.type
_entity.pdbx_description
1 polymer ?
#
loop_
_entity_poly.entity_id
_entity_poly.type
_entity_poly.pdbx_seq_one_letter_code
_entity_poly.pdbx_strand_id
1 'polypeptide(L)'
;MSAFELVEQAKAVGVLLVLVDGRLTWEAEHEPPTELLADLAKHKSEVVAVLEVMDTAPATAWVWLKQLASLLECSPDYLLKEHFVDRNDLVEQHQQAPWRVARLIHTHPEWQPPSGHSENAAAEFREQYARASAEGMPGHLASTAWRAARDIYHAHAVGGCPHCYPPLGRHCATGRELRDRYIHETNSLKTHRGNKA
;
A
#
# COMPACT_ATOMS: atom_id res chain seq x y z
N MET A 1 -4.42 -14.06 -33.18
CA MET A 1 -5.06 -13.56 -31.95
C MET A 1 -4.10 -13.82 -30.82
N SER A 2 -3.78 -12.80 -30.04
CA SER A 2 -2.87 -12.84 -28.91
C SER A 2 -3.61 -13.11 -27.60
N ALA A 3 -2.90 -13.57 -26.58
CA ALA A 3 -3.46 -13.79 -25.25
C ALA A 3 -4.10 -12.52 -24.64
N PHE A 4 -3.52 -11.33 -24.88
CA PHE A 4 -4.09 -10.07 -24.41
C PHE A 4 -5.42 -9.73 -25.13
N GLU A 5 -5.48 -9.92 -26.45
CA GLU A 5 -6.71 -9.73 -27.23
C GLU A 5 -7.82 -10.69 -26.78
N LEU A 6 -7.45 -11.92 -26.40
CA LEU A 6 -8.39 -12.91 -25.84
C LEU A 6 -8.96 -12.48 -24.48
N VAL A 7 -8.13 -11.92 -23.59
CA VAL A 7 -8.58 -11.39 -22.29
C VAL A 7 -9.53 -10.20 -22.49
N GLU A 8 -9.21 -9.29 -23.40
CA GLU A 8 -10.09 -8.13 -23.69
C GLU A 8 -11.38 -8.55 -24.40
N GLN A 9 -11.33 -9.54 -25.30
CA GLN A 9 -12.52 -10.08 -25.96
C GLN A 9 -13.44 -10.80 -24.96
N ALA A 10 -12.88 -11.56 -24.02
CA ALA A 10 -13.67 -12.19 -22.95
C ALA A 10 -14.42 -11.12 -22.12
N LYS A 11 -13.72 -10.04 -21.71
CA LYS A 11 -14.37 -8.91 -21.02
C LYS A 11 -15.46 -8.25 -21.87
N ALA A 12 -15.22 -8.06 -23.16
CA ALA A 12 -16.19 -7.44 -24.07
C ALA A 12 -17.49 -8.25 -24.22
N VAL A 13 -17.43 -9.57 -24.01
CA VAL A 13 -18.61 -10.45 -23.97
C VAL A 13 -19.11 -10.74 -22.55
N GLY A 14 -18.66 -9.98 -21.54
CA GLY A 14 -19.15 -10.13 -20.17
C GLY A 14 -18.59 -11.37 -19.43
N VAL A 15 -17.50 -11.95 -19.91
CA VAL A 15 -16.82 -13.10 -19.29
C VAL A 15 -15.55 -12.62 -18.60
N LEU A 16 -15.50 -12.72 -17.28
CA LEU A 16 -14.30 -12.43 -16.51
C LEU A 16 -13.45 -13.69 -16.41
N LEU A 17 -12.22 -13.66 -16.89
CA LEU A 17 -11.26 -14.76 -16.74
C LEU A 17 -10.54 -14.64 -15.39
N VAL A 18 -10.54 -15.71 -14.60
CA VAL A 18 -10.00 -15.74 -13.23
C VAL A 18 -9.03 -16.91 -13.08
N LEU A 19 -7.92 -16.70 -12.37
CA LEU A 19 -6.99 -17.76 -12.00
C LEU A 19 -7.30 -18.26 -10.58
N VAL A 20 -7.69 -19.53 -10.45
CA VAL A 20 -7.89 -20.21 -9.17
C VAL A 20 -6.91 -21.37 -9.08
N ASP A 21 -6.01 -21.34 -8.10
CA ASP A 21 -4.93 -22.35 -7.92
C ASP A 21 -4.10 -22.59 -9.20
N GLY A 22 -3.81 -21.53 -9.96
CA GLY A 22 -3.08 -21.61 -11.23
C GLY A 22 -3.88 -22.21 -12.39
N ARG A 23 -5.19 -22.41 -12.21
CA ARG A 23 -6.09 -22.88 -13.26
C ARG A 23 -6.94 -21.73 -13.77
N LEU A 24 -6.97 -21.59 -15.10
CA LEU A 24 -7.86 -20.67 -15.77
C LEU A 24 -9.32 -21.13 -15.59
N THR A 25 -10.12 -20.26 -15.00
CA THR A 25 -11.57 -20.36 -14.77
C THR A 25 -12.23 -19.08 -15.28
N TRP A 26 -13.56 -19.02 -15.26
CA TRP A 26 -14.29 -17.82 -15.64
C TRP A 26 -15.51 -17.58 -14.76
N GLU A 27 -15.87 -16.31 -14.62
CA GLU A 27 -17.09 -15.83 -13.97
C GLU A 27 -17.93 -15.06 -15.00
N ALA A 28 -19.19 -15.45 -15.17
CA ALA A 28 -20.13 -14.83 -16.10
C ALA A 28 -21.58 -15.24 -15.77
N GLU A 29 -22.56 -14.40 -16.11
CA GLU A 29 -23.99 -14.74 -16.01
C GLU A 29 -24.45 -15.72 -17.10
N HIS A 30 -23.63 -15.93 -18.13
CA HIS A 30 -23.90 -16.81 -19.26
C HIS A 30 -22.65 -17.60 -19.66
N GLU A 31 -22.87 -18.69 -20.39
CA GLU A 31 -21.76 -19.50 -20.88
C GLU A 31 -20.92 -18.72 -21.91
N PRO A 32 -19.57 -18.83 -21.89
CA PRO A 32 -18.72 -18.21 -22.88
C PRO A 32 -18.99 -18.78 -24.29
N PRO A 33 -18.92 -17.96 -25.35
CA PRO A 33 -19.10 -18.45 -26.71
C PRO A 33 -18.12 -19.59 -27.05
N THR A 34 -18.59 -20.61 -27.78
CA THR A 34 -17.78 -21.80 -28.12
C THR A 34 -16.47 -21.45 -28.84
N GLU A 35 -16.49 -20.42 -29.68
CA GLU A 35 -15.30 -19.91 -30.39
C GLU A 35 -14.27 -19.35 -29.41
N LEU A 36 -14.72 -18.59 -28.41
CA LEU A 36 -13.86 -18.06 -27.34
C LEU A 36 -13.25 -19.20 -26.52
N LEU A 37 -14.02 -20.24 -26.19
CA LEU A 37 -13.50 -21.41 -25.47
C LEU A 37 -12.43 -22.17 -26.28
N ALA A 38 -12.63 -22.32 -27.59
CA ALA A 38 -11.67 -22.99 -28.48
C ALA A 38 -10.35 -22.20 -28.54
N ASP A 39 -10.41 -20.88 -28.64
CA ASP A 39 -9.24 -20.03 -28.69
C ASP A 39 -8.53 -19.93 -27.32
N LEU A 40 -9.28 -19.86 -26.21
CA LEU A 40 -8.73 -19.93 -24.85
C LEU A 40 -8.02 -21.27 -24.59
N ALA A 41 -8.55 -22.39 -25.09
CA ALA A 41 -7.91 -23.70 -24.98
C ALA A 41 -6.59 -23.75 -25.75
N LYS A 42 -6.53 -23.14 -26.93
CA LYS A 42 -5.35 -23.08 -27.79
C LYS A 42 -4.23 -22.20 -27.21
N HIS A 43 -4.59 -21.08 -26.58
CA HIS A 43 -3.65 -20.09 -26.04
C HIS A 43 -3.54 -20.13 -24.50
N LYS A 44 -3.97 -21.23 -23.87
CA LYS A 44 -4.15 -21.32 -22.41
C LYS A 44 -2.93 -20.88 -21.60
N SER A 45 -1.73 -21.34 -21.92
CA SER A 45 -0.51 -21.00 -21.18
C SER A 45 -0.13 -19.52 -21.32
N GLU A 46 -0.35 -18.93 -22.49
CA GLU A 46 -0.08 -17.51 -22.74
C GLU A 46 -1.11 -16.63 -22.01
N VAL A 47 -2.38 -17.05 -22.00
CA VAL A 47 -3.46 -16.38 -21.26
C VAL A 47 -3.22 -16.44 -19.75
N VAL A 48 -2.80 -17.58 -19.22
CA VAL A 48 -2.41 -17.71 -17.80
C VAL A 48 -1.26 -16.77 -17.49
N ALA A 49 -0.19 -16.74 -18.29
CA ALA A 49 0.95 -15.85 -18.05
C ALA A 49 0.56 -14.36 -18.11
N VAL A 50 -0.32 -13.97 -19.05
CA VAL A 50 -0.84 -12.60 -19.12
C VAL A 50 -1.67 -12.27 -17.88
N LEU A 51 -2.56 -13.17 -17.46
CA LEU A 51 -3.37 -12.97 -16.26
C LEU A 51 -2.52 -12.95 -14.99
N GLU A 52 -1.45 -13.75 -14.91
CA GLU A 52 -0.49 -13.71 -13.79
C GLU A 52 0.22 -12.35 -13.72
N VAL A 53 0.68 -11.83 -14.86
CA VAL A 53 1.33 -10.50 -14.95
C VAL A 53 0.34 -9.38 -14.63
N MET A 54 -0.93 -9.52 -15.06
CA MET A 54 -1.98 -8.54 -14.77
C MET A 54 -2.47 -8.60 -13.32
N ASP A 55 -2.48 -9.79 -12.69
CA ASP A 55 -2.81 -10.01 -11.27
C ASP A 55 -1.62 -9.73 -10.35
N THR A 56 -0.41 -9.51 -10.89
CA THR A 56 0.72 -9.06 -10.07
C THR A 56 0.58 -7.57 -9.79
N ALA A 57 0.19 -7.25 -8.55
CA ALA A 57 0.18 -5.86 -8.09
C ALA A 57 1.58 -5.23 -8.26
N PRO A 58 1.68 -3.98 -8.76
CA PRO A 58 2.97 -3.33 -8.96
C PRO A 58 3.72 -3.20 -7.62
N ALA A 59 5.06 -3.19 -7.64
CA ALA A 59 5.88 -3.11 -6.41
C ALA A 59 5.52 -1.90 -5.53
N THR A 60 5.07 -0.81 -6.15
CA THR A 60 4.54 0.39 -5.48
C THR A 60 3.26 0.13 -4.69
N ALA A 61 2.41 -0.80 -5.11
CA ALA A 61 1.21 -1.21 -4.39
C ALA A 61 1.53 -1.94 -3.09
N TRP A 62 2.58 -2.76 -3.08
CA TRP A 62 3.06 -3.39 -1.84
C TRP A 62 3.66 -2.38 -0.86
N VAL A 63 4.35 -1.35 -1.35
CA VAL A 63 4.83 -0.24 -0.51
C VAL A 63 3.65 0.54 0.07
N TRP A 64 2.63 0.81 -0.74
CA TRP A 64 1.40 1.46 -0.33
C TRP A 64 0.66 0.66 0.75
N LEU A 65 0.49 -0.66 0.57
CA LEU A 65 -0.17 -1.52 1.54
C LEU A 65 0.58 -1.55 2.88
N LYS A 66 1.92 -1.59 2.85
CA LYS A 66 2.75 -1.50 4.07
C LYS A 66 2.53 -0.19 4.82
N GLN A 67 2.45 0.93 4.09
CA GLN A 67 2.17 2.24 4.68
C GLN A 67 0.76 2.31 5.26
N LEU A 68 -0.24 1.75 4.56
CA LEU A 68 -1.62 1.66 5.02
C LEU A 68 -1.74 0.83 6.31
N ALA A 69 -1.12 -0.35 6.33
CA ALA A 69 -1.06 -1.22 7.51
C ALA A 69 -0.38 -0.54 8.70
N SER A 70 0.68 0.25 8.45
CA SER A 70 1.39 0.99 9.50
C SER A 70 0.51 2.08 10.12
N LEU A 71 -0.36 2.73 9.34
CA LEU A 71 -1.31 3.74 9.84
C LEU A 71 -2.48 3.12 10.63
N LEU A 72 -2.83 1.88 10.29
CA LEU A 72 -3.88 1.10 10.96
C LEU A 72 -3.32 0.21 12.10
N GLU A 73 -2.02 0.34 12.40
CA GLU A 73 -1.31 -0.41 13.43
C GLU A 73 -1.50 -1.94 13.31
N CYS A 74 -1.49 -2.47 12.07
CA CYS A 74 -1.68 -3.88 11.77
C CYS A 74 -0.67 -4.39 10.73
N SER A 75 -0.75 -5.67 10.34
CA SER A 75 0.05 -6.23 9.26
C SER A 75 -0.63 -6.06 7.89
N PRO A 76 0.13 -5.95 6.80
CA PRO A 76 -0.40 -6.03 5.44
C PRO A 76 -1.28 -7.27 5.21
N ASP A 77 -0.85 -8.42 5.75
CA ASP A 77 -1.57 -9.68 5.61
C ASP A 77 -2.93 -9.65 6.33
N TYR A 78 -3.06 -8.91 7.44
CA TYR A 78 -4.33 -8.73 8.13
C TYR A 78 -5.34 -8.00 7.25
N LEU A 79 -4.91 -6.92 6.58
CA LEU A 79 -5.79 -6.16 5.68
C LEU A 79 -6.29 -7.01 4.51
N LEU A 80 -5.43 -7.89 3.97
CA LEU A 80 -5.78 -8.82 2.90
C LEU A 80 -6.69 -9.95 3.39
N LYS A 81 -6.38 -10.54 4.55
CA LYS A 81 -7.11 -11.69 5.11
C LYS A 81 -8.51 -11.31 5.58
N GLU A 82 -8.66 -10.16 6.22
CA GLU A 82 -9.95 -9.66 6.69
C GLU A 82 -10.68 -8.85 5.60
N HIS A 83 -10.17 -8.86 4.36
CA HIS A 83 -10.79 -8.24 3.19
C HIS A 83 -11.05 -6.73 3.31
N PHE A 84 -10.28 -6.02 4.14
CA PHE A 84 -10.31 -4.54 4.19
C PHE A 84 -9.57 -3.90 3.02
N VAL A 85 -8.67 -4.67 2.38
CA VAL A 85 -8.00 -4.35 1.12
C VAL A 85 -7.92 -5.66 0.34
N ASP A 86 -8.34 -5.68 -0.92
CA ASP A 86 -8.14 -6.83 -1.80
C ASP A 86 -7.05 -6.58 -2.86
N ARG A 87 -6.83 -7.55 -3.74
CA ARG A 87 -5.82 -7.41 -4.82
C ARG A 87 -6.22 -6.37 -5.85
N ASN A 88 -7.51 -6.17 -6.10
CA ASN A 88 -7.98 -5.14 -7.02
C ASN A 88 -7.74 -3.76 -6.41
N ASP A 89 -7.93 -3.59 -5.11
CA ASP A 89 -7.58 -2.35 -4.40
C ASP A 89 -6.08 -2.03 -4.50
N LEU A 90 -5.22 -3.05 -4.49
CA LEU A 90 -3.79 -2.84 -4.73
C LEU A 90 -3.51 -2.32 -6.15
N VAL A 91 -4.29 -2.71 -7.15
CA VAL A 91 -4.13 -2.21 -8.52
C VAL A 91 -4.77 -0.83 -8.67
N GLU A 92 -5.95 -0.61 -8.10
CA GLU A 92 -6.78 0.59 -8.33
C GLU A 92 -6.48 1.74 -7.36
N GLN A 93 -6.20 1.41 -6.10
CA GLN A 93 -6.11 2.39 -5.02
C GLN A 93 -4.67 2.69 -4.58
N HIS A 94 -3.65 1.97 -5.07
CA HIS A 94 -2.26 2.24 -4.65
C HIS A 94 -1.74 3.64 -4.97
N GLN A 95 -2.39 4.35 -5.90
CA GLN A 95 -2.08 5.75 -6.21
C GLN A 95 -2.77 6.73 -5.25
N GLN A 96 -3.77 6.29 -4.50
CA GLN A 96 -4.40 7.09 -3.46
C GLN A 96 -3.44 7.24 -2.27
N ALA A 97 -3.53 8.35 -1.56
CA ALA A 97 -2.73 8.54 -0.38
C ALA A 97 -3.15 7.53 0.73
N PRO A 98 -2.24 6.72 1.30
CA PRO A 98 -2.58 5.67 2.27
C PRO A 98 -3.43 6.16 3.44
N TRP A 99 -3.19 7.39 3.93
CA TRP A 99 -3.96 7.98 5.03
C TRP A 99 -5.46 8.18 4.71
N ARG A 100 -5.82 8.40 3.45
CA ARG A 100 -7.21 8.55 3.03
C ARG A 100 -7.94 7.21 3.17
N VAL A 101 -7.29 6.13 2.76
CA VAL A 101 -7.84 4.77 2.85
C VAL A 101 -7.83 4.27 4.29
N ALA A 102 -6.78 4.55 5.06
CA ALA A 102 -6.74 4.26 6.50
C ALA A 102 -7.91 4.91 7.24
N ARG A 103 -8.26 6.16 6.90
CA ARG A 103 -9.40 6.85 7.48
C ARG A 103 -10.74 6.19 7.14
N LEU A 104 -10.89 5.70 5.90
CA LEU A 104 -12.11 4.99 5.48
C LEU A 104 -12.26 3.67 6.25
N ILE A 105 -11.17 2.89 6.34
CA ILE A 105 -11.13 1.63 7.08
C ILE A 105 -11.42 1.86 8.57
N HIS A 106 -10.83 2.90 9.18
CA HIS A 106 -11.11 3.26 10.59
C HIS A 106 -12.57 3.56 10.89
N THR A 107 -13.33 4.03 9.90
CA THR A 107 -14.76 4.31 10.04
C THR A 107 -15.65 3.12 9.64
N HIS A 108 -15.05 2.02 9.20
CA HIS A 108 -15.79 0.82 8.83
C HIS A 108 -16.37 0.15 10.09
N PRO A 109 -17.67 -0.21 10.12
CA PRO A 109 -18.32 -0.73 11.33
C PRO A 109 -17.77 -2.09 11.78
N GLU A 110 -17.22 -2.87 10.84
CA GLU A 110 -16.59 -4.17 11.12
C GLU A 110 -15.09 -4.05 11.40
N TRP A 111 -14.53 -2.84 11.32
CA TRP A 111 -13.11 -2.64 11.64
C TRP A 111 -12.86 -2.92 13.11
N GLN A 112 -12.12 -3.98 13.38
CA GLN A 112 -11.57 -4.28 14.68
C GLN A 112 -10.05 -4.16 14.59
N PRO A 113 -9.43 -3.19 15.28
CA PRO A 113 -7.98 -3.16 15.36
C PRO A 113 -7.53 -4.44 16.06
N PRO A 114 -6.52 -5.17 15.53
CA PRO A 114 -6.09 -6.42 16.11
C PRO A 114 -5.56 -6.19 17.53
N SER A 115 -6.40 -6.45 18.53
CA SER A 115 -6.08 -6.33 19.94
C SER A 115 -5.08 -7.41 20.31
N GLY A 116 -3.78 -7.07 20.39
CA GLY A 116 -2.77 -7.95 21.00
C GLY A 116 -1.44 -8.14 20.27
N HIS A 117 -1.15 -7.49 19.13
CA HIS A 117 0.20 -7.54 18.54
C HIS A 117 1.16 -6.52 19.18
N SER A 118 1.27 -6.63 20.50
CA SER A 118 2.28 -5.96 21.32
C SER A 118 3.66 -6.60 21.06
N GLU A 119 4.61 -5.76 20.68
CA GLU A 119 6.07 -5.94 20.72
C GLU A 119 6.77 -6.82 19.67
N ASN A 120 6.28 -8.01 19.30
CA ASN A 120 7.06 -8.93 18.44
C ASN A 120 7.04 -8.60 16.94
N ALA A 121 5.89 -8.23 16.38
CA ALA A 121 5.79 -7.81 14.98
C ALA A 121 6.49 -6.46 14.74
N ALA A 122 6.47 -5.57 15.73
CA ALA A 122 7.21 -4.31 15.70
C ALA A 122 8.74 -4.53 15.81
N ALA A 123 9.21 -5.65 16.35
CA ALA A 123 10.62 -6.02 16.39
C ALA A 123 11.08 -6.63 15.05
N GLU A 124 10.31 -7.56 14.47
CA GLU A 124 10.59 -8.11 13.14
C GLU A 124 10.50 -7.02 12.05
N PHE A 125 9.53 -6.10 12.17
CA PHE A 125 9.43 -4.96 11.27
C PHE A 125 10.58 -3.97 11.46
N ARG A 126 11.07 -3.74 12.69
CA ARG A 126 12.28 -2.92 12.94
C ARG A 126 13.52 -3.54 12.30
N GLU A 127 13.65 -4.87 12.30
CA GLU A 127 14.77 -5.59 11.70
C GLU A 127 14.69 -5.62 10.16
N GLN A 128 13.49 -5.83 9.61
CA GLN A 128 13.25 -5.78 8.17
C GLN A 128 13.41 -4.35 7.62
N TYR A 129 12.99 -3.33 8.37
CA TYR A 129 13.20 -1.91 8.05
C TYR A 129 14.65 -1.48 8.27
N ALA A 130 15.39 -2.07 9.22
CA ALA A 130 16.83 -1.86 9.36
C ALA A 130 17.60 -2.42 8.15
N ARG A 131 17.18 -3.58 7.61
CA ARG A 131 17.70 -4.14 6.35
C ARG A 131 17.33 -3.28 5.13
N ALA A 132 16.06 -2.90 4.97
CA ALA A 132 15.63 -2.06 3.85
C ALA A 132 16.20 -0.62 3.91
N SER A 133 16.41 -0.08 5.11
CA SER A 133 17.08 1.22 5.32
C SER A 133 18.60 1.11 5.12
N ALA A 134 19.20 -0.07 5.19
CA ALA A 134 20.59 -0.29 4.80
C ALA A 134 20.76 -0.22 3.26
N GLU A 135 19.70 -0.49 2.49
CA GLU A 135 19.75 -0.55 1.02
C GLU A 135 19.22 0.70 0.31
N GLY A 136 18.58 1.67 1.01
CA GLY A 136 17.91 2.81 0.34
C GLY A 136 18.12 4.23 0.91
N MET A 137 18.59 4.41 2.14
CA MET A 137 19.00 5.72 2.70
C MET A 137 19.64 5.45 4.07
N PRO A 138 20.91 5.83 4.33
CA PRO A 138 21.65 5.28 5.47
C PRO A 138 20.98 5.59 6.81
N GLY A 139 20.52 4.55 7.51
CA GLY A 139 19.91 4.64 8.85
C GLY A 139 20.81 5.29 9.92
N HIS A 140 22.11 5.46 9.65
CA HIS A 140 23.03 6.19 10.53
C HIS A 140 22.82 7.72 10.55
N LEU A 141 21.93 8.27 9.70
CA LEU A 141 21.69 9.71 9.58
C LEU A 141 20.40 10.21 10.22
N ALA A 142 19.49 9.34 10.69
CA ALA A 142 18.29 9.78 11.40
C ALA A 142 18.61 9.96 12.89
N SER A 143 18.98 11.18 13.29
CA SER A 143 19.19 11.53 14.70
C SER A 143 17.97 11.15 15.54
N THR A 144 18.19 10.82 16.82
CA THR A 144 17.10 10.57 17.77
C THR A 144 16.16 11.77 17.87
N ALA A 145 16.70 12.98 17.77
CA ALA A 145 15.96 14.24 17.72
C ALA A 145 15.04 14.34 16.49
N TRP A 146 15.52 13.97 15.30
CA TRP A 146 14.70 13.99 14.09
C TRP A 146 13.55 12.99 14.15
N ARG A 147 13.81 11.77 14.65
CA ARG A 147 12.75 10.75 14.82
C ARG A 147 11.69 11.22 15.80
N ALA A 148 12.09 11.74 16.96
CA ALA A 148 11.16 12.30 17.95
C ALA A 148 10.38 13.52 17.42
N ALA A 149 11.00 14.36 16.58
CA ALA A 149 10.32 15.50 15.96
C ALA A 149 9.27 15.05 14.93
N ARG A 150 9.60 14.07 14.08
CA ARG A 150 8.68 13.48 13.11
C ARG A 150 7.48 12.84 13.81
N ASP A 151 7.74 11.98 14.79
CA ASP A 151 6.70 11.17 15.42
C ASP A 151 5.70 12.05 16.18
N ILE A 152 6.18 13.08 16.91
CA ILE A 152 5.31 14.03 17.62
C ILE A 152 4.51 14.91 16.64
N TYR A 153 5.12 15.39 15.55
CA TYR A 153 4.41 16.15 14.54
C TYR A 153 3.32 15.32 13.86
N HIS A 154 3.63 14.08 13.45
CA HIS A 154 2.66 13.20 12.80
C HIS A 154 1.55 12.77 13.77
N ALA A 155 1.87 12.41 15.01
CA ALA A 155 0.85 12.08 16.01
C ALA A 155 -0.13 13.25 16.24
N HIS A 156 0.34 14.49 16.24
CA HIS A 156 -0.55 15.65 16.40
C HIS A 156 -1.34 16.00 15.13
N ALA A 157 -0.64 16.13 14.00
CA ALA A 157 -1.23 16.62 12.76
C ALA A 157 -2.08 15.56 12.03
N VAL A 158 -1.83 14.28 12.30
CA VAL A 158 -2.49 13.13 11.67
C VAL A 158 -3.30 12.31 12.68
N GLY A 159 -2.91 12.30 13.95
CA GLY A 159 -3.56 11.47 15.00
C GLY A 159 -4.75 12.10 15.72
N GLY A 160 -5.30 13.23 15.25
CA GLY A 160 -6.63 13.67 15.72
C GLY A 160 -6.84 15.17 15.99
N CYS A 161 -5.91 16.07 15.63
CA CYS A 161 -6.17 17.50 15.77
C CYS A 161 -7.19 18.00 14.70
N PRO A 162 -8.41 18.46 15.08
CA PRO A 162 -9.42 18.89 14.11
C PRO A 162 -9.05 20.20 13.40
N HIS A 163 -8.06 20.93 13.92
CA HIS A 163 -7.60 22.21 13.38
C HIS A 163 -6.38 22.10 12.48
N CYS A 164 -5.74 20.92 12.42
CA CYS A 164 -4.64 20.63 11.52
C CYS A 164 -5.18 19.97 10.25
N TYR A 165 -4.79 20.49 9.10
CA TYR A 165 -5.01 19.89 7.80
C TYR A 165 -3.77 20.11 6.91
N PRO A 166 -2.70 19.30 7.12
CA PRO A 166 -1.44 19.41 6.40
C PRO A 166 -1.55 19.44 4.87
N PRO A 167 -2.49 18.73 4.21
CA PRO A 167 -2.64 18.78 2.75
C PRO A 167 -2.96 20.17 2.18
N LEU A 168 -3.62 21.06 2.95
CA LEU A 168 -3.83 22.46 2.55
C LEU A 168 -2.88 23.41 3.30
N GLY A 169 -1.81 22.89 3.89
CA GLY A 169 -0.87 23.68 4.69
C GLY A 169 -1.48 24.27 5.97
N ARG A 170 -2.67 23.83 6.37
CA ARG A 170 -3.38 24.36 7.54
C ARG A 170 -2.87 23.66 8.78
N HIS A 171 -2.49 24.44 9.77
CA HIS A 171 -1.99 23.94 11.04
C HIS A 171 -2.58 24.79 12.16
N CYS A 172 -2.92 24.19 13.28
CA CYS A 172 -3.17 24.94 14.51
C CYS A 172 -1.83 25.54 15.03
N ALA A 173 -1.86 26.34 16.09
CA ALA A 173 -0.65 26.93 16.66
C ALA A 173 0.39 25.85 17.03
N THR A 174 -0.03 24.83 17.79
CA THR A 174 0.81 23.69 18.15
C THR A 174 1.31 22.90 16.93
N GLY A 175 0.45 22.68 15.94
CA GLY A 175 0.82 21.98 14.71
C GLY A 175 1.89 22.71 13.90
N ARG A 176 1.89 24.05 13.90
CA ARG A 176 2.96 24.85 13.27
C ARG A 176 4.29 24.67 13.99
N GLU A 177 4.30 24.79 15.32
CA GLU A 177 5.50 24.62 16.13
C GLU A 177 6.14 23.23 15.92
N LEU A 178 5.30 22.18 15.90
CA LEU A 178 5.75 20.82 15.66
C LEU A 178 6.29 20.62 14.23
N ARG A 179 5.64 21.22 13.24
CA ARG A 179 6.11 21.21 11.85
C ARG A 179 7.45 21.93 11.70
N ASP A 180 7.61 23.08 12.34
CA ASP A 180 8.83 23.87 12.28
C ASP A 180 9.99 23.13 12.95
N ARG A 181 9.74 22.43 14.06
CA ARG A 181 10.71 21.53 14.68
C ARG A 181 11.10 20.38 13.76
N TYR A 182 10.13 19.73 13.12
CA TYR A 182 10.38 18.67 12.15
C TYR A 182 11.22 19.16 10.96
N ILE A 183 10.92 20.34 10.42
CA ILE A 183 11.67 20.95 9.31
C ILE A 183 13.09 21.33 9.75
N HIS A 184 13.24 21.92 10.94
CA HIS A 184 14.54 22.26 11.50
C HIS A 184 15.44 21.03 11.60
N GLU A 185 14.97 19.96 12.23
CA GLU A 185 15.71 18.70 12.32
C GLU A 185 16.03 18.12 10.94
N THR A 186 15.06 18.17 10.02
CA THR A 186 15.25 17.67 8.64
C THR A 186 16.33 18.43 7.90
N ASN A 187 16.46 19.74 8.13
CA ASN A 187 17.48 20.58 7.52
C ASN A 187 18.84 20.43 8.23
N SER A 188 18.87 20.24 9.55
CA SER A 188 20.09 19.95 10.31
C SER A 188 20.75 18.64 9.84
N LEU A 189 19.95 17.63 9.47
CA LEU A 189 20.48 16.40 8.85
C LEU A 189 21.11 16.65 7.47
N LYS A 190 20.64 17.65 6.72
CA LYS A 190 21.18 18.00 5.40
C LYS A 190 22.45 18.84 5.49
N THR A 191 22.58 19.72 6.49
CA THR A 191 23.77 20.59 6.66
C THR A 191 24.98 19.83 7.16
N HIS A 192 24.82 18.79 7.99
CA HIS A 192 25.91 17.90 8.39
C HIS A 192 26.54 17.09 7.23
N ARG A 193 25.91 17.09 6.05
CA ARG A 193 26.43 16.47 4.82
C ARG A 193 27.44 17.36 4.08
N GLY A 194 27.46 18.67 4.36
CA GLY A 194 28.29 19.66 3.65
C GLY A 194 29.67 19.96 4.27
N ASN A 195 29.95 19.46 5.47
CA ASN A 195 31.17 19.77 6.23
C ASN A 195 32.19 18.62 6.31
N LYS A 196 32.10 17.64 5.41
CA LYS A 196 33.19 16.69 5.15
C LYS A 196 33.85 17.03 3.80
N ALA A 197 34.68 18.07 3.83
CA ALA A 197 35.79 18.23 2.89
C ALA A 197 37.08 17.91 3.64
#